data_AF-A0A537JL74-F1
#
_entry.id   AF-A0A537JL74-F1
#
_cell.length_a   1.000
_cell.length_b   1.000
_cell.length_c   1.000
_cell.angle_alpha   90.00
_cell.angle_beta   90.00
_cell.angle_gamma   90.00
#
_symmetry.space_group_name_H-M   'P 1'
#
loop_
_entity.id
_entity.type
_entity.pdbx_description
1 polymer ?
#
loop_
_entity_poly.entity_id
_entity_poly.type
_entity_poly.pdbx_seq_one_letter_code
_entity_poly.pdbx_strand_id
1 'polypeptide(L)'
;MTGSTGALLATWKKDQSTSIKLGVYYNKEFFGNFFVPLIGIDWQINPRDVLFGVLPGSLWFEHKVNQNFFYGGTFRALTNSYRLQTIDPCASGDCSGKNYLRIDDNQLGMFADWYLAKRIVVTGETGYTILRRYRYGFKGDEVHLKTDYKNDNFYFRASLSYRLRLR
;
A
#
# COMPACT_ATOMS: atom_id res chain seq x y z
N MET A 1 -4.95 -6.06 -20.31
CA MET A 1 -4.93 -4.63 -20.65
C MET A 1 -3.68 -4.06 -20.04
N THR A 2 -2.69 -3.68 -20.85
CA THR A 2 -1.49 -2.95 -20.43
C THR A 2 -1.91 -1.53 -20.04
N GLY A 3 -2.26 -1.33 -18.77
CA GLY A 3 -2.49 0.01 -18.23
C GLY A 3 -1.16 0.76 -18.16
N SER A 4 -1.14 2.02 -18.57
CA SER A 4 -0.03 2.92 -18.26
C SER A 4 -0.09 3.25 -16.78
N THR A 5 0.84 2.67 -16.02
CA THR A 5 1.07 3.01 -14.61
C THR A 5 2.30 3.92 -14.55
N GLY A 6 2.22 5.00 -13.79
CA GLY A 6 3.33 5.92 -13.62
C GLY A 6 3.29 6.62 -12.26
N ALA A 7 4.46 6.87 -11.71
CA ALA A 7 4.63 7.70 -10.53
C ALA A 7 5.66 8.78 -10.82
N LEU A 8 5.35 10.02 -10.45
CA LEU A 8 6.31 11.12 -10.42
C LEU A 8 6.44 11.55 -8.96
N LEU A 9 7.68 11.59 -8.46
CA LEU A 9 7.97 11.96 -7.07
C LEU A 9 9.20 12.87 -7.04
N ALA A 10 8.98 14.13 -6.69
CA ALA A 10 10.04 15.08 -6.43
C ALA A 10 10.48 14.94 -4.96
N THR A 11 11.80 14.96 -4.72
CA THR A 11 12.38 14.87 -3.38
C THR A 11 13.18 16.13 -3.09
N TRP A 12 12.87 16.79 -1.98
CA TRP A 12 13.62 17.92 -1.46
C TRP A 12 14.33 17.51 -0.17
N LYS A 13 15.66 17.69 -0.15
CA LYS A 13 16.45 17.53 1.08
C LYS A 13 16.31 18.81 1.90
N LYS A 14 15.70 18.71 3.09
CA LYS A 14 15.58 19.83 4.03
C LYS A 14 16.89 20.01 4.79
N ASP A 15 17.48 18.91 5.24
CA ASP A 15 18.76 18.87 5.95
C ASP A 15 19.44 17.50 5.72
N GLN A 16 20.55 17.22 6.42
CA GLN A 16 21.29 15.96 6.28
C GLN A 16 20.50 14.72 6.76
N SER A 17 19.52 14.92 7.63
CA SER A 17 18.72 13.88 8.28
C SER A 17 17.29 13.76 7.75
N THR A 18 16.81 14.75 7.00
CA THR A 18 15.40 14.86 6.59
C THR A 18 15.26 15.19 5.11
N SER A 19 14.48 14.37 4.41
CA SER A 19 13.99 14.64 3.06
C SER A 19 12.47 14.57 3.02
N ILE A 20 11.87 15.47 2.26
CA ILE A 20 10.42 15.53 2.00
C ILE A 20 10.19 15.17 0.54
N LYS A 21 9.14 14.41 0.26
CA LYS A 21 8.79 13.95 -1.08
C LYS A 21 7.37 14.42 -1.41
N LEU A 22 7.15 14.99 -2.59
CA LEU A 22 5.81 15.29 -3.11
C LEU A 22 5.69 14.77 -4.53
N GLY A 23 4.53 14.25 -4.87
CA GLY A 23 4.36 13.60 -6.15
C GLY A 23 2.91 13.29 -6.48
N VAL A 24 2.76 12.58 -7.58
CA VAL A 24 1.49 12.05 -8.03
C VAL A 24 1.70 10.66 -8.58
N TYR A 25 0.79 9.76 -8.22
CA TYR A 25 0.68 8.44 -8.80
C TYR A 25 -0.53 8.40 -9.73
N TYR A 26 -0.35 7.78 -10.89
CA TYR A 26 -1.39 7.52 -11.84
C TYR A 26 -1.40 6.03 -12.18
N ASN A 27 -2.59 5.43 -12.12
CA ASN A 27 -2.81 4.08 -12.65
C ASN A 27 -4.13 4.02 -13.43
N LYS A 28 -4.16 3.17 -14.45
CA LYS A 28 -5.41 2.85 -15.16
C LYS A 28 -6.00 1.56 -14.58
N GLU A 29 -6.97 1.73 -13.70
CA GLU A 29 -7.68 0.66 -13.01
C GLU A 29 -8.95 0.23 -13.78
N PHE A 30 -9.60 -0.85 -13.35
CA PHE A 30 -10.85 -1.31 -13.99
C PHE A 30 -12.00 -0.31 -13.84
N PHE A 31 -11.94 0.53 -12.80
CA PHE A 31 -12.88 1.62 -12.54
C PHE A 31 -12.52 2.93 -13.24
N GLY A 32 -11.44 2.97 -14.03
CA GLY A 32 -11.01 4.15 -14.78
C GLY A 32 -9.67 4.72 -14.32
N ASN A 33 -9.50 6.02 -14.52
CA ASN A 33 -8.27 6.73 -14.20
C ASN A 33 -8.14 6.95 -12.69
N PHE A 34 -7.10 6.40 -12.09
CA PHE A 34 -6.83 6.53 -10.66
C PHE A 34 -5.64 7.46 -10.44
N PHE A 35 -5.92 8.64 -9.87
CA PHE A 35 -4.91 9.63 -9.51
C PHE A 35 -4.81 9.72 -7.99
N VAL A 36 -3.58 9.69 -7.47
CA VAL A 36 -3.31 9.75 -6.04
C VAL A 36 -2.20 10.76 -5.78
N PRO A 37 -2.46 11.84 -5.02
CA PRO A 37 -1.40 12.72 -4.56
C PRO A 37 -0.50 11.96 -3.57
N LEU A 38 0.81 12.15 -3.71
CA LEU A 38 1.82 11.49 -2.91
C LEU A 38 2.52 12.51 -2.01
N ILE A 39 2.62 12.20 -0.73
CA ILE A 39 3.40 12.97 0.24
C ILE A 39 4.27 11.98 1.00
N GLY A 40 5.59 12.16 0.96
CA GLY A 40 6.53 11.29 1.62
C GLY A 40 7.52 12.02 2.50
N ILE A 41 8.13 11.24 3.38
CA ILE A 41 9.17 11.68 4.29
C ILE A 41 10.24 10.61 4.36
N ASP A 42 11.47 11.04 4.60
CA ASP A 42 12.61 10.22 4.93
C ASP A 42 13.37 10.96 6.02
N TRP A 43 13.19 10.52 7.26
CA TRP A 43 13.64 11.26 8.44
C TRP A 43 14.38 10.34 9.41
N GLN A 44 15.69 10.56 9.48
CA GLN A 44 16.57 10.00 10.51
C GLN A 44 16.42 10.86 11.78
N ILE A 45 15.53 10.45 12.68
CA ILE A 45 15.25 11.19 13.92
C ILE A 45 16.48 11.18 14.83
N ASN A 46 17.14 10.02 14.93
CA ASN A 46 18.40 9.82 15.66
C ASN A 46 19.11 8.56 15.12
N PRO A 47 20.29 8.15 15.60
CA PRO A 47 21.01 6.98 15.08
C PRO A 47 20.29 5.62 15.19
N ARG A 48 19.16 5.55 15.90
CA ARG A 48 18.36 4.33 16.11
C ARG A 48 16.97 4.41 15.49
N ASP A 49 16.40 5.61 15.37
CA ASP A 49 15.02 5.82 14.92
C ASP A 49 14.97 6.45 13.52
N VAL A 50 14.23 5.81 12.62
CA VAL A 50 14.00 6.27 11.25
C VAL A 50 12.51 6.22 10.93
N LEU A 51 11.98 7.29 10.37
CA LEU A 51 10.64 7.36 9.81
C LEU A 51 10.74 7.57 8.30
N PHE A 52 10.23 6.66 7.50
CA PHE A 52 10.30 6.75 6.05
C PHE A 52 9.06 6.21 5.35
N GLY A 53 8.67 6.81 4.24
CA GLY A 53 7.54 6.35 3.44
C GLY A 53 6.94 7.41 2.53
N VAL A 54 5.87 7.04 1.85
CA VAL A 54 5.08 7.88 0.95
C VAL A 54 3.61 7.54 1.14
N LEU A 55 2.84 8.48 1.70
CA LEU A 55 1.40 8.37 1.89
C LEU A 55 0.64 8.75 0.59
N PRO A 56 -0.54 8.13 0.35
CA PRO A 56 -1.19 7.13 1.21
C PRO A 56 -0.58 5.71 1.10
N GLY A 57 0.37 5.48 0.20
CA GLY A 57 0.90 4.14 -0.10
C GLY A 57 1.46 3.37 1.11
N SER A 58 2.51 3.86 1.75
CA SER A 58 3.04 3.25 2.98
C SER A 58 3.86 4.22 3.82
N LEU A 59 3.89 3.98 5.13
CA LEU A 59 4.74 4.68 6.09
C LEU A 59 5.33 3.66 7.07
N TRP A 60 6.60 3.82 7.38
CA TRP A 60 7.36 2.90 8.22
C TRP A 60 8.12 3.70 9.27
N PHE A 61 7.99 3.26 10.51
CA PHE A 61 8.84 3.69 11.61
C PHE A 61 9.70 2.49 12.01
N GLU A 62 11.01 2.64 11.98
CA GLU A 62 11.97 1.60 12.37
C GLU A 62 12.80 2.08 13.58
N HIS A 63 12.87 1.23 14.59
CA HIS A 63 13.73 1.37 15.76
C HIS A 63 14.80 0.27 15.78
N LYS A 64 16.07 0.69 15.81
CA LYS A 64 17.23 -0.19 15.91
C LYS A 64 17.61 -0.45 17.36
N VAL A 65 17.41 -1.69 17.81
CA VAL A 65 17.83 -2.12 19.15
C VAL A 65 19.32 -2.47 19.16
N ASN A 66 19.75 -3.29 18.20
CA ASN A 66 21.14 -3.69 18.05
C ASN A 66 21.46 -3.93 16.55
N GLN A 67 22.61 -4.54 16.23
CA GLN A 67 22.98 -4.80 14.84
C GLN A 67 22.18 -5.96 14.21
N ASN A 68 21.48 -6.75 15.02
CA ASN A 68 20.80 -7.97 14.61
C ASN A 68 19.27 -7.91 14.76
N PHE A 69 18.75 -6.90 15.46
CA PHE A 69 17.33 -6.82 15.80
C PHE A 69 16.83 -5.39 15.66
N PHE A 70 15.76 -5.27 14.88
CA PHE A 70 15.04 -4.04 14.58
C PHE A 70 13.56 -4.32 14.75
N TYR A 71 12.80 -3.35 15.20
CA TYR A 71 11.34 -3.45 15.25
C TYR A 71 10.73 -2.12 14.89
N GLY A 72 9.44 -2.10 14.62
CA GLY A 72 8.83 -0.88 14.16
C GLY A 72 7.34 -0.96 13.91
N GLY A 73 6.79 0.18 13.50
CA GLY A 73 5.42 0.32 13.05
C GLY A 73 5.34 0.42 11.54
N THR A 74 4.28 -0.09 10.96
CA THR A 74 4.00 0.02 9.52
C THR A 74 2.56 0.42 9.28
N PHE A 75 2.37 1.33 8.34
CA PHE A 75 1.09 1.68 7.77
C PHE A 75 1.14 1.42 6.26
N ARG A 76 0.12 0.79 5.69
CA ARG A 76 -0.01 0.61 4.24
C ARG A 76 -1.44 0.85 3.81
N ALA A 77 -1.66 1.72 2.83
CA ALA A 77 -2.94 1.79 2.14
C ALA A 77 -2.79 1.15 0.76
N LEU A 78 -3.50 0.04 0.56
CA LEU A 78 -3.50 -0.73 -0.67
C LEU A 78 -4.87 -0.55 -1.33
N THR A 79 -4.88 -0.06 -2.57
CA THR A 79 -6.07 -0.03 -3.41
C THR A 79 -5.88 -1.05 -4.52
N ASN A 80 -6.69 -2.10 -4.53
CA ASN A 80 -6.68 -3.11 -5.58
C ASN A 80 -7.99 -3.07 -6.36
N SER A 81 -7.93 -3.29 -7.66
CA SER A 81 -9.13 -3.52 -8.47
C SER A 81 -9.07 -4.85 -9.20
N TYR A 82 -10.18 -5.56 -9.21
CA TYR A 82 -10.36 -6.84 -9.87
C TYR A 82 -11.51 -6.73 -10.85
N ARG A 83 -11.34 -7.34 -12.03
CA ARG A 83 -12.43 -7.51 -12.97
C ARG A 83 -13.27 -8.70 -12.52
N LEU A 84 -14.57 -8.48 -12.33
CA LEU A 84 -15.50 -9.57 -12.03
C LEU A 84 -16.07 -10.12 -13.33
N GLN A 85 -16.09 -11.44 -13.45
CA GLN A 85 -16.72 -12.17 -14.53
C GLN A 85 -18.08 -12.69 -14.05
N THR A 86 -19.01 -11.78 -13.77
CA THR A 86 -20.40 -12.15 -13.51
C THR A 86 -21.31 -11.24 -14.33
N ILE A 87 -22.07 -11.88 -15.20
CA ILE A 87 -23.22 -11.39 -15.98
C ILE A 87 -24.36 -11.23 -14.94
N ASP A 88 -25.04 -10.09 -14.79
CA ASP A 88 -26.30 -9.83 -15.52
C ASP A 88 -26.39 -8.43 -16.11
N PRO A 89 -25.81 -8.24 -17.30
CA PRO A 89 -26.18 -7.21 -18.25
C PRO A 89 -27.66 -7.20 -18.67
N CYS A 90 -28.49 -8.22 -18.40
CA CYS A 90 -29.66 -8.50 -19.25
C CYS A 90 -31.01 -8.74 -18.55
N ALA A 91 -31.23 -8.23 -17.33
CA ALA A 91 -32.58 -8.17 -16.76
C ALA A 91 -33.45 -7.01 -17.31
N SER A 92 -32.82 -5.98 -17.89
CA SER A 92 -33.47 -4.71 -18.29
C SER A 92 -33.18 -4.26 -19.72
N GLY A 93 -32.47 -5.06 -20.53
CA GLY A 93 -32.30 -4.82 -21.97
C GLY A 93 -31.14 -3.91 -22.41
N ASP A 94 -30.31 -3.38 -21.50
CA ASP A 94 -29.03 -2.73 -21.84
C ASP A 94 -27.84 -3.42 -21.14
N CYS A 95 -27.02 -4.07 -21.96
CA CYS A 95 -26.05 -5.08 -21.57
C CYS A 95 -24.58 -4.58 -21.68
N SER A 96 -24.31 -3.28 -21.52
CA SER A 96 -23.01 -2.67 -21.89
C SER A 96 -21.94 -2.55 -20.78
N GLY A 97 -22.18 -2.98 -19.53
CA GLY A 97 -21.25 -2.79 -18.40
C GLY A 97 -20.25 -3.93 -18.15
N LYS A 98 -18.95 -3.62 -17.99
CA LYS A 98 -17.97 -4.54 -17.38
C LYS A 98 -17.91 -4.32 -15.86
N ASN A 99 -18.09 -5.38 -15.07
CA ASN A 99 -18.08 -5.30 -13.60
C ASN A 99 -16.67 -5.24 -13.03
N TYR A 100 -16.50 -4.46 -11.96
CA TYR A 100 -15.28 -4.45 -11.17
C TYR A 100 -15.56 -4.49 -9.66
N LEU A 101 -14.62 -5.07 -8.93
CA LEU A 101 -14.50 -4.98 -7.48
C LEU A 101 -13.28 -4.13 -7.16
N ARG A 102 -13.48 -3.08 -6.38
CA ARG A 102 -12.41 -2.30 -5.78
C ARG A 102 -12.33 -2.63 -4.30
N ILE A 103 -11.12 -2.86 -3.82
CA ILE A 103 -10.80 -3.11 -2.41
C ILE A 103 -9.84 -2.01 -1.95
N ASP A 104 -10.31 -1.16 -1.04
CA ASP A 104 -9.47 -0.20 -0.34
C ASP A 104 -9.13 -0.80 1.04
N ASP A 105 -7.86 -1.14 1.27
CA ASP A 105 -7.37 -1.75 2.50
C ASP A 105 -6.36 -0.82 3.19
N ASN A 106 -6.54 -0.52 4.47
CA ASN A 106 -5.56 0.23 5.25
C ASN A 106 -5.06 -0.67 6.36
N GLN A 107 -3.79 -1.06 6.31
CA GLN A 107 -3.15 -1.95 7.26
C GLN A 107 -2.32 -1.13 8.21
N LEU A 108 -2.60 -1.23 9.51
CA LEU A 108 -1.75 -0.70 10.56
C LEU A 108 -1.18 -1.86 11.35
N GLY A 109 0.13 -1.93 11.47
CA GLY A 109 0.80 -3.05 12.10
C GLY A 109 2.13 -2.70 12.73
N MET A 110 2.73 -3.72 13.30
CA MET A 110 4.07 -3.72 13.87
C MET A 110 4.87 -4.86 13.26
N PHE A 111 6.16 -4.65 13.10
CA PHE A 111 7.08 -5.65 12.56
C PHE A 111 8.32 -5.78 13.45
N ALA A 112 8.98 -6.93 13.33
CA ALA A 112 10.26 -7.22 13.92
C ALA A 112 11.15 -7.94 12.89
N ASP A 113 12.33 -7.39 12.65
CA ASP A 113 13.37 -7.92 11.78
C ASP A 113 14.49 -8.53 12.64
N TRP A 114 14.76 -9.82 12.43
CA TRP A 114 15.85 -10.55 13.07
C TRP A 114 16.88 -11.01 12.03
N TYR A 115 18.12 -10.55 12.16
CA TYR A 115 19.24 -10.96 11.33
C TYR A 115 19.88 -12.22 11.91
N LEU A 116 19.51 -13.37 11.35
CA LEU A 116 20.13 -14.67 11.68
C LEU A 116 21.58 -14.74 11.21
N ALA A 117 21.89 -14.06 10.11
CA ALA A 117 23.23 -13.87 9.59
C ALA A 117 23.35 -12.47 9.01
N LYS A 118 24.58 -12.03 8.66
CA LYS A 118 24.83 -10.72 8.05
C LYS A 118 23.98 -10.43 6.79
N ARG A 119 23.45 -11.47 6.14
CA ARG A 119 22.67 -11.38 4.90
C ARG A 119 21.27 -11.96 5.00
N ILE A 120 20.96 -12.73 6.05
CA ILE A 120 19.67 -13.44 6.19
C ILE A 120 18.85 -12.74 7.26
N VAL A 121 17.68 -12.25 6.87
CA VAL A 121 16.74 -11.55 7.74
C VAL A 121 15.42 -12.30 7.76
N VAL A 122 14.94 -12.60 8.95
CA VAL A 122 13.57 -13.08 9.19
C VAL A 122 12.77 -11.89 9.70
N THR A 123 11.65 -11.62 9.05
CA THR A 123 10.72 -10.57 9.46
C THR A 123 9.42 -11.22 9.88
N GLY A 124 8.97 -10.89 11.08
CA GLY A 124 7.60 -11.14 11.53
C GLY A 124 6.83 -9.83 11.57
N GLU A 125 5.63 -9.80 11.03
CA GLU A 125 4.74 -8.63 11.05
C GLU A 125 3.34 -9.08 11.46
N THR A 126 2.72 -8.28 12.33
CA THR A 126 1.32 -8.46 12.73
C THR A 126 0.63 -7.12 12.77
N GLY A 127 -0.66 -7.09 12.48
CA GLY A 127 -1.41 -5.86 12.52
C GLY A 127 -2.89 -6.06 12.37
N TYR A 128 -3.57 -4.94 12.23
CA TYR A 128 -5.00 -4.87 12.04
C TYR A 128 -5.31 -4.03 10.81
N THR A 129 -6.20 -4.55 9.98
CA THR A 129 -6.78 -3.74 8.91
C THR A 129 -7.83 -2.81 9.50
N ILE A 130 -7.75 -1.52 9.16
CA ILE A 130 -8.73 -0.50 9.48
C ILE A 130 -9.39 0.03 8.21
N LEU A 131 -10.65 0.45 8.33
CA LEU A 131 -11.37 1.16 7.27
C LEU A 131 -11.39 0.41 5.93
N ARG A 132 -11.43 -0.93 5.95
CA ARG A 132 -11.51 -1.70 4.71
C ARG A 132 -12.85 -1.45 4.02
N ARG A 133 -12.80 -1.19 2.71
CA ARG A 133 -13.99 -0.97 1.89
C ARG A 133 -13.96 -1.83 0.65
N TYR A 134 -15.07 -2.51 0.40
CA TYR A 134 -15.35 -3.21 -0.85
C TYR A 134 -16.33 -2.36 -1.66
N ARG A 135 -16.04 -2.13 -2.93
CA ARG A 135 -16.91 -1.35 -3.83
C ARG A 135 -17.13 -2.12 -5.11
N TYR A 136 -18.38 -2.38 -5.42
CA TYR A 136 -18.78 -2.93 -6.71
C TYR A 136 -19.21 -1.79 -7.62
N GLY A 137 -18.86 -1.89 -8.90
CA GLY A 137 -19.28 -0.91 -9.88
C GLY A 137 -19.32 -1.46 -11.29
N PHE A 138 -20.06 -0.75 -12.13
CA PHE A 138 -20.19 -1.03 -13.56
C PHE A 138 -19.32 -0.03 -14.33
N LYS A 139 -18.59 -0.51 -15.34
CA LYS A 139 -17.84 0.36 -16.23
C LYS A 139 -18.79 1.00 -17.24
N GLY A 140 -19.12 2.27 -17.06
CA GLY A 140 -20.00 3.03 -17.95
C GLY A 140 -20.94 3.99 -17.21
N ASP A 141 -21.29 3.66 -15.97
CA ASP A 141 -22.13 4.47 -15.09
C ASP A 141 -21.36 4.87 -13.83
N GLU A 142 -21.60 6.09 -13.33
CA GLU A 142 -21.12 6.56 -12.01
C GLU A 142 -21.82 5.84 -10.83
N VAL A 143 -22.66 4.86 -11.12
CA VAL A 143 -23.41 4.10 -10.12
C VAL A 143 -22.47 3.08 -9.45
N HIS A 144 -21.82 3.56 -8.39
CA HIS A 144 -21.15 2.69 -7.43
C HIS A 144 -22.19 2.08 -6.50
N LEU A 145 -22.47 0.79 -6.64
CA LEU A 145 -23.21 0.05 -5.62
C LEU A 145 -22.28 -0.13 -4.42
N LYS A 146 -22.42 0.81 -3.48
CA LYS A 146 -21.59 0.88 -2.27
C LYS A 146 -22.06 -0.18 -1.29
N THR A 147 -21.51 -1.38 -1.41
CA THR A 147 -21.65 -2.40 -0.36
C THR A 147 -20.52 -2.20 0.64
N ASP A 148 -20.70 -1.28 1.59
CA ASP A 148 -19.73 -1.01 2.66
C ASP A 148 -19.66 -2.22 3.62
N TYR A 149 -19.06 -3.32 3.18
CA TYR A 149 -18.78 -4.47 4.03
C TYR A 149 -17.52 -4.17 4.85
N LYS A 150 -17.71 -3.76 6.11
CA LYS A 150 -16.61 -3.60 7.06
C LYS A 150 -16.12 -4.98 7.48
N ASN A 151 -14.98 -5.40 6.96
CA ASN A 151 -14.30 -6.62 7.39
C ASN A 151 -12.85 -6.28 7.78
N ASP A 152 -12.76 -5.55 8.88
CA ASP A 152 -11.52 -5.29 9.57
C ASP A 152 -11.06 -6.60 10.24
N ASN A 153 -9.82 -6.99 10.02
CA ASN A 153 -9.31 -8.27 10.52
C ASN A 153 -7.82 -8.16 10.88
N PHE A 154 -7.39 -9.04 11.77
CA PHE A 154 -5.97 -9.23 12.04
C PHE A 154 -5.28 -9.85 10.83
N TYR A 155 -4.04 -9.44 10.61
CA TYR A 155 -3.17 -10.08 9.63
C TYR A 155 -1.83 -10.40 10.26
N PHE A 156 -1.23 -11.46 9.75
CA PHE A 156 0.12 -11.89 10.11
C PHE A 156 0.90 -12.11 8.83
N ARG A 157 2.17 -11.73 8.82
CA ARG A 157 3.09 -11.94 7.71
C ARG A 157 4.42 -12.39 8.27
N ALA A 158 4.97 -13.43 7.67
CA ALA A 158 6.34 -13.87 7.90
C ALA A 158 7.08 -13.82 6.57
N SER A 159 8.29 -13.28 6.56
CA SER A 159 9.13 -13.27 5.36
C SER A 159 10.58 -13.58 5.69
N LEU A 160 11.23 -14.32 4.79
CA LEU A 160 12.66 -14.57 4.81
C LEU A 160 13.29 -13.79 3.65
N SER A 161 14.28 -12.95 3.94
CA SER A 161 14.93 -12.08 2.97
C SER A 161 16.44 -12.28 2.96
N TYR A 162 17.04 -12.34 1.77
CA TYR A 162 18.49 -12.32 1.59
C TYR A 162 18.94 -10.95 1.05
N ARG A 163 19.65 -10.17 1.87
CA ARG A 163 20.06 -8.79 1.54
C ARG A 163 21.49 -8.75 1.02
N LEU A 164 21.66 -8.37 -0.25
CA LEU A 164 22.95 -8.08 -0.88
C LEU A 164 23.27 -6.58 -0.73
N ARG A 165 24.41 -6.24 -0.13
CA ARG A 165 24.97 -4.89 -0.19
C ARG A 165 26.10 -4.89 -1.20
N LEU A 166 25.83 -4.36 -2.38
CA LEU A 166 26.87 -4.05 -3.37
C LEU A 166 27.62 -2.82 -2.84
N ARG A 167 28.91 -2.98 -2.61
CA ARG A 167 29.84 -1.90 -2.26
C ARG A 167 30.42 -1.32 -3.54
#